data_AF-A0A815VFK6-F1
#
_entry.id   AF-A0A815VFK6-F1
#
_cell.length_a   1.000
_cell.length_b   1.000
_cell.length_c   1.000
_cell.angle_alpha   90.00
_cell.angle_beta   90.00
_cell.angle_gamma   90.00
#
_symmetry.space_group_name_H-M   'P 1'
#
loop_
_entity.id
_entity.type
_entity.pdbx_description
1 polymer ?
#
loop_
_entity_poly.entity_id
_entity_poly.type
_entity_poly.pdbx_seq_one_letter_code
_entity_poly.pdbx_strand_id
1 'polypeptide(L)'
;MSSTSTSSSSKYKLIYVNTRGFAETCRLLFKAAGQEFEDYRYPFTFADDGKHLSPEWDADKHKYLNEKIPVLEVDGVTISQSKAIERFLAKRFGMVGDNDLEAAQIDAAGEQLIDLKQAYMKAKEQKNKDNGEQLKTFFQDTLTKSFQAFNKQAEKNTSNRGYFIGKKLSLFDIQLMEFAHFFDDQESVQKALEPCKALKEIINNVENNKNIKKWIEERPKTRV
;
A
#
# COMPACT_ATOMS: atom_id res chain seq x y z
N MET A 1 -17.66 -23.31 -32.85
CA MET A 1 -18.66 -22.54 -32.09
C MET A 1 -17.89 -21.61 -31.17
N SER A 2 -17.73 -20.34 -31.55
CA SER A 2 -17.05 -19.34 -30.72
C SER A 2 -18.00 -18.89 -29.63
N SER A 3 -17.75 -19.32 -28.39
CA SER A 3 -18.37 -18.73 -27.21
C SER A 3 -17.62 -17.44 -26.88
N THR A 4 -18.12 -16.32 -27.37
CA THR A 4 -17.79 -14.99 -26.84
C THR A 4 -18.30 -14.93 -25.40
N SER A 5 -17.41 -15.13 -24.43
CA SER A 5 -17.70 -14.77 -23.05
C SER A 5 -17.82 -13.25 -23.00
N THR A 6 -19.03 -12.75 -22.85
CA THR A 6 -19.27 -11.40 -22.39
C THR A 6 -18.70 -11.30 -20.99
N SER A 7 -17.46 -10.80 -20.88
CA SER A 7 -16.87 -10.40 -19.60
C SER A 7 -17.81 -9.38 -18.97
N SER A 8 -18.63 -9.79 -18.00
CA SER A 8 -19.26 -8.83 -17.12
C SER A 8 -18.12 -8.13 -16.39
N SER A 9 -17.88 -6.86 -16.71
CA SER A 9 -16.94 -6.04 -15.94
C SER A 9 -17.35 -6.14 -14.47
N SER A 10 -16.51 -6.75 -13.64
CA SER A 10 -16.80 -6.91 -12.22
C SER A 10 -17.03 -5.54 -11.61
N LYS A 11 -18.13 -5.40 -10.87
CA LYS A 11 -18.40 -4.19 -10.12
C LYS A 11 -17.65 -4.28 -8.78
N TYR A 12 -16.65 -3.43 -8.61
CA TYR A 12 -15.87 -3.34 -7.38
C TYR A 12 -16.37 -2.19 -6.51
N LYS A 13 -16.50 -2.42 -5.20
CA LYS A 13 -16.73 -1.38 -4.20
C LYS A 13 -15.74 -1.54 -3.05
N LEU A 14 -14.86 -0.57 -2.90
CA LEU A 14 -13.89 -0.50 -1.81
C LEU A 14 -14.47 0.38 -0.69
N ILE A 15 -14.64 -0.20 0.49
CA ILE A 15 -15.27 0.43 1.64
C ILE A 15 -14.19 0.75 2.68
N TYR A 16 -14.09 2.02 3.04
CA TYR A 16 -13.21 2.49 4.11
C TYR A 16 -13.75 3.78 4.73
N VAL A 17 -13.04 4.32 5.71
CA VAL A 17 -13.27 5.69 6.19
C VAL A 17 -12.61 6.70 5.25
N ASN A 18 -12.98 7.99 5.35
CA ASN A 18 -12.41 9.05 4.53
C ASN A 18 -10.97 9.43 4.95
N THR A 19 -10.05 8.48 4.76
CA THR A 19 -8.60 8.60 4.92
C THR A 19 -7.89 7.78 3.83
N ARG A 20 -6.58 7.96 3.67
CA ARG A 20 -5.76 7.04 2.85
C ARG A 20 -5.68 5.68 3.57
N GLY A 21 -4.97 5.66 4.70
CA GLY A 21 -4.88 4.53 5.62
C GLY A 21 -4.60 3.19 4.95
N PHE A 22 -5.22 2.12 5.45
CA PHE A 22 -5.02 0.75 4.93
C PHE A 22 -5.67 0.51 3.56
N ALA A 23 -6.48 1.43 3.05
CA ALA A 23 -7.15 1.29 1.75
C ALA A 23 -6.33 1.87 0.59
N GLU A 24 -5.30 2.68 0.86
CA GLU A 24 -4.64 3.47 -0.19
C GLU A 24 -3.92 2.62 -1.23
N THR A 25 -3.23 1.55 -0.81
CA THR A 25 -2.62 0.60 -1.74
C THR A 25 -3.67 -0.06 -2.64
N CYS A 26 -4.86 -0.38 -2.11
CA CYS A 26 -5.96 -0.92 -2.91
C CYS A 26 -6.43 0.09 -3.97
N ARG A 27 -6.58 1.37 -3.59
CA ARG A 27 -6.94 2.45 -4.54
C ARG A 27 -5.87 2.58 -5.62
N LEU A 28 -4.59 2.59 -5.26
CA LEU A 28 -3.48 2.67 -6.19
C LEU A 28 -3.46 1.49 -7.18
N LEU A 29 -3.76 0.26 -6.73
CA LEU A 29 -3.89 -0.90 -7.61
C LEU A 29 -5.00 -0.72 -8.66
N PHE A 30 -6.18 -0.25 -8.25
CA PHE A 30 -7.26 0.06 -9.19
C PHE A 30 -6.83 1.11 -10.22
N LYS A 31 -6.18 2.20 -9.76
CA LYS A 31 -5.73 3.29 -10.65
C LYS A 31 -4.65 2.82 -11.61
N ALA A 32 -3.66 2.08 -11.11
CA ALA A 32 -2.60 1.49 -11.92
C ALA A 32 -3.17 0.59 -13.03
N ALA A 33 -4.21 -0.19 -12.72
CA ALA A 33 -4.89 -1.07 -13.68
C ALA A 33 -5.87 -0.34 -14.62
N GLY A 34 -6.19 0.93 -14.36
CA GLY A 34 -7.26 1.64 -15.06
C GLY A 34 -8.64 1.05 -14.79
N GLN A 35 -8.81 0.32 -13.69
CA GLN A 35 -10.05 -0.34 -13.32
C GLN A 35 -10.95 0.61 -12.54
N GLU A 36 -12.19 0.77 -13.01
CA GLU A 36 -13.21 1.52 -12.29
C GLU A 36 -13.68 0.75 -11.05
N PHE A 37 -13.91 1.50 -9.96
CA PHE A 37 -14.45 1.00 -8.71
C PHE A 37 -15.19 2.12 -7.97
N GLU A 38 -16.14 1.74 -7.13
CA GLU A 38 -16.76 2.64 -6.16
C GLU A 38 -15.85 2.79 -4.93
N ASP A 39 -15.32 3.99 -4.69
CA ASP A 39 -14.55 4.32 -3.47
C ASP A 39 -15.50 4.83 -2.40
N TYR A 40 -16.16 3.91 -1.69
CA TYR A 40 -17.12 4.23 -0.65
C TYR A 40 -16.40 4.62 0.63
N ARG A 41 -16.58 5.88 1.05
CA ARG A 41 -15.88 6.49 2.18
C ARG A 41 -16.85 6.93 3.26
N TYR A 42 -16.88 6.21 4.38
CA TYR A 42 -17.59 6.68 5.56
C TYR A 42 -17.01 8.03 6.03
N PRO A 43 -17.86 9.01 6.39
CA PRO A 43 -17.41 10.24 7.03
C PRO A 43 -16.59 9.93 8.27
N PHE A 44 -15.50 10.66 8.46
CA PHE A 44 -14.52 10.37 9.49
C PHE A 44 -13.90 11.64 10.05
N THR A 45 -13.87 11.76 11.37
CA THR A 45 -13.20 12.86 12.06
C THR A 45 -12.25 12.33 13.13
N PHE A 46 -11.17 13.07 13.35
CA PHE A 46 -10.28 12.88 14.48
C PHE A 46 -10.78 13.76 15.62
N ALA A 47 -11.14 13.17 16.75
CA ALA A 47 -11.47 13.91 17.97
C ALA A 47 -10.20 14.35 18.71
N ASP A 48 -10.34 15.38 19.54
CA ASP A 48 -9.23 15.97 20.31
C ASP A 48 -8.61 14.99 21.32
N ASP A 49 -9.38 13.98 21.77
CA ASP A 49 -8.93 12.92 22.67
C ASP A 49 -8.24 11.75 21.95
N GLY A 50 -7.99 11.88 20.64
CA GLY A 50 -7.38 10.85 19.80
C GLY A 50 -8.35 9.77 19.34
N LYS A 51 -9.65 9.85 19.69
CA LYS A 51 -10.65 8.91 19.17
C LYS A 51 -11.00 9.21 17.72
N HIS A 52 -11.41 8.15 17.05
CA HIS A 52 -11.93 8.18 15.70
C HIS A 52 -13.46 8.16 15.77
N LEU A 53 -14.10 9.10 15.09
CA LEU A 53 -15.56 9.18 15.06
C LEU A 53 -16.06 8.94 13.64
N SER A 54 -16.91 7.92 13.49
CA SER A 54 -17.65 7.64 12.27
C SER A 54 -18.96 6.95 12.63
N PRO A 55 -20.02 7.71 13.00
CA PRO A 55 -21.29 7.13 13.45
C PRO A 55 -21.93 6.19 12.43
N GLU A 56 -21.78 6.50 11.13
CA GLU A 56 -22.27 5.65 10.04
C GLU A 56 -21.53 4.32 9.99
N TRP A 57 -20.20 4.33 10.14
CA TRP A 57 -19.42 3.10 10.25
C TRP A 57 -19.78 2.32 11.52
N ASP A 58 -19.91 3.00 12.66
CA ASP A 58 -20.25 2.36 13.93
C ASP A 58 -21.59 1.62 13.87
N ALA A 59 -22.57 2.14 13.13
CA ALA A 59 -23.85 1.48 12.88
C ALA A 59 -23.73 0.29 11.91
N ASP A 60 -22.81 0.35 10.95
CA ASP A 60 -22.69 -0.63 9.87
C ASP A 60 -21.68 -1.75 10.14
N LYS A 61 -20.73 -1.57 11.05
CA LYS A 61 -19.57 -2.45 11.23
C LYS A 61 -19.91 -3.92 11.47
N HIS A 62 -21.06 -4.19 12.10
CA HIS A 62 -21.57 -5.53 12.38
C HIS A 62 -21.84 -6.37 11.11
N LYS A 63 -21.94 -5.72 9.95
CA LYS A 63 -22.10 -6.39 8.64
C LYS A 63 -20.81 -7.08 8.17
N TYR A 64 -19.66 -6.72 8.72
CA TYR A 64 -18.36 -7.12 8.19
C TYR A 64 -17.57 -7.98 9.20
N LEU A 65 -16.74 -8.88 8.66
CA LEU A 65 -15.94 -9.80 9.46
C LEU A 65 -15.06 -9.05 10.46
N ASN A 66 -15.16 -9.43 11.74
CA ASN A 66 -14.46 -8.83 12.88
C ASN A 66 -14.73 -7.33 13.07
N GLU A 67 -15.77 -6.76 12.46
CA GLU A 67 -16.10 -5.33 12.52
C GLU A 67 -14.89 -4.46 12.11
N LYS A 68 -14.17 -4.89 11.07
CA LYS A 68 -12.99 -4.20 10.54
C LYS A 68 -13.19 -3.78 9.09
N ILE A 69 -12.51 -2.69 8.75
CA ILE A 69 -12.32 -2.15 7.39
C ILE A 69 -10.81 -1.97 7.14
N PRO A 70 -10.34 -1.98 5.88
CA PRO A 70 -11.12 -1.95 4.64
C PRO A 70 -11.80 -3.26 4.29
N VAL A 71 -12.82 -3.13 3.45
CA VAL A 71 -13.59 -4.22 2.86
C VAL A 71 -13.70 -3.99 1.36
N LEU A 72 -13.56 -5.05 0.56
CA LEU A 72 -13.87 -5.04 -0.86
C LEU A 72 -15.11 -5.89 -1.12
N GLU A 73 -16.13 -5.31 -1.73
CA GLU A 73 -17.24 -6.05 -2.34
C GLU A 73 -16.95 -6.23 -3.83
N VAL A 74 -17.00 -7.48 -4.29
CA VAL A 74 -16.73 -7.87 -5.68
C VAL A 74 -17.48 -9.15 -6.02
N ASP A 75 -18.15 -9.18 -7.18
CA ASP A 75 -18.88 -10.37 -7.67
C ASP A 75 -19.86 -10.97 -6.64
N GLY A 76 -20.47 -10.11 -5.80
CA GLY A 76 -21.40 -10.51 -4.73
C GLY A 76 -20.73 -11.08 -3.46
N VAL A 77 -19.40 -11.04 -3.39
CA VAL A 77 -18.59 -11.54 -2.26
C VAL A 77 -17.88 -10.39 -1.56
N THR A 78 -17.75 -10.51 -0.25
CA THR A 78 -17.04 -9.57 0.61
C THR A 78 -15.67 -10.11 1.01
N ILE A 79 -14.61 -9.34 0.78
CA ILE A 79 -13.24 -9.66 1.20
C ILE A 79 -12.81 -8.62 2.24
N SER A 80 -12.44 -9.08 3.44
CA SER A 80 -11.86 -8.24 4.51
C SER A 80 -10.34 -8.39 4.55
N GLN A 81 -9.67 -7.57 5.37
CA GLN A 81 -8.21 -7.48 5.53
C GLN A 81 -7.52 -6.85 4.32
N SER A 82 -6.95 -5.66 4.51
CA SER A 82 -6.30 -4.88 3.45
C SER A 82 -5.29 -5.68 2.64
N LYS A 83 -4.45 -6.49 3.29
CA LYS A 83 -3.41 -7.27 2.61
C LYS A 83 -3.96 -8.44 1.80
N ALA A 84 -5.07 -9.04 2.22
CA ALA A 84 -5.77 -10.03 1.41
C ALA A 84 -6.42 -9.37 0.17
N ILE A 85 -7.03 -8.20 0.35
CA ILE A 85 -7.60 -7.40 -0.74
C ILE A 85 -6.51 -6.98 -1.74
N GLU A 86 -5.38 -6.46 -1.27
CA GLU A 86 -4.23 -6.07 -2.09
C GLU A 86 -3.73 -7.23 -2.96
N ARG A 87 -3.52 -8.42 -2.39
CA ARG A 87 -3.12 -9.63 -3.14
C ARG A 87 -4.16 -10.05 -4.17
N PHE A 88 -5.44 -10.03 -3.79
CA PHE A 88 -6.54 -10.37 -4.69
C PHE A 88 -6.57 -9.43 -5.91
N LEU A 89 -6.52 -8.11 -5.68
CA LEU A 89 -6.53 -7.10 -6.73
C LEU A 89 -5.27 -7.20 -7.60
N ALA A 90 -4.10 -7.34 -6.99
CA ALA A 90 -2.85 -7.51 -7.72
C ALA A 90 -2.90 -8.75 -8.63
N LYS A 91 -3.42 -9.88 -8.14
CA LYS A 91 -3.60 -11.08 -8.95
C LYS A 91 -4.58 -10.83 -10.11
N ARG A 92 -5.70 -10.16 -9.86
CA ARG A 92 -6.71 -9.84 -10.89
C ARG A 92 -6.17 -8.90 -11.97
N PHE A 93 -5.25 -8.01 -11.59
CA PHE A 93 -4.66 -7.00 -12.49
C PHE A 93 -3.29 -7.39 -13.06
N GLY A 94 -2.81 -8.61 -12.80
CA GLY A 94 -1.53 -9.09 -13.32
C GLY A 94 -0.30 -8.41 -12.71
N MET A 95 -0.37 -8.01 -11.43
CA MET A 95 0.68 -7.32 -10.68
C MET A 95 1.35 -8.22 -9.61
N VAL A 96 1.32 -9.54 -9.81
CA VAL A 96 1.96 -10.54 -8.94
C VAL A 96 3.15 -11.23 -9.61
N GLY A 97 3.72 -10.63 -10.65
CA GLY A 97 4.76 -11.26 -11.47
C GLY A 97 4.19 -12.24 -12.49
N ASP A 98 5.10 -12.87 -13.26
CA ASP A 98 4.74 -13.75 -14.38
C ASP A 98 4.65 -15.24 -13.97
N ASN A 99 5.09 -15.61 -12.75
CA ASN A 99 5.06 -16.98 -12.24
C ASN A 99 4.98 -17.04 -10.71
N ASP A 100 4.74 -18.23 -10.16
CA ASP A 100 4.53 -18.44 -8.71
C ASP A 100 5.75 -18.08 -7.85
N LEU A 101 6.98 -18.19 -8.39
CA LEU A 101 8.18 -17.79 -7.65
C LEU A 101 8.29 -16.27 -7.56
N GLU A 102 8.00 -15.55 -8.64
CA GLU A 102 7.95 -14.08 -8.61
C GLU A 102 6.83 -13.60 -7.68
N ALA A 103 5.67 -14.24 -7.71
CA ALA A 103 4.56 -13.95 -6.81
C ALA A 103 4.97 -14.11 -5.34
N ALA A 104 5.65 -15.20 -5.00
CA ALA A 104 6.15 -15.43 -3.64
C ALA A 104 7.21 -14.41 -3.22
N GLN A 105 8.10 -13.98 -4.13
CA GLN A 105 9.10 -12.95 -3.87
C GLN A 105 8.46 -11.58 -3.61
N ILE A 106 7.47 -11.21 -4.43
CA ILE A 106 6.70 -9.97 -4.27
C ILE A 106 5.98 -9.98 -2.91
N ASP A 107 5.35 -11.09 -2.56
CA ASP A 107 4.62 -11.22 -1.30
C ASP A 107 5.54 -11.13 -0.08
N ALA A 108 6.67 -11.86 -0.09
CA ALA A 108 7.65 -11.83 0.99
C ALA A 108 8.25 -10.42 1.20
N ALA A 109 8.52 -9.70 0.11
CA ALA A 109 9.01 -8.33 0.19
C ALA A 109 7.94 -7.39 0.78
N GLY A 110 6.66 -7.59 0.41
CA GLY A 110 5.53 -6.85 0.98
C GLY A 110 5.36 -7.09 2.48
N GLU A 111 5.50 -8.33 2.94
CA GLU A 111 5.46 -8.67 4.39
C GLU A 111 6.59 -7.98 5.16
N GLN A 112 7.79 -7.89 4.60
CA GLN A 112 8.89 -7.15 5.22
C GLN A 112 8.57 -5.66 5.41
N LEU A 113 7.80 -5.04 4.51
CA LEU A 113 7.33 -3.64 4.70
C LEU A 113 6.31 -3.53 5.84
N ILE A 114 5.50 -4.57 6.07
CA ILE A 114 4.56 -4.61 7.20
C ILE A 114 5.32 -4.65 8.51
N ASP A 115 6.35 -5.50 8.63
CA ASP A 115 7.20 -5.58 9.82
C ASP A 115 7.88 -4.23 10.12
N LEU A 116 8.39 -3.55 9.08
CA LEU A 116 8.99 -2.23 9.25
C LEU A 116 7.98 -1.17 9.67
N LYS A 117 6.76 -1.21 9.13
CA LYS A 117 5.67 -0.31 9.52
C LYS A 117 5.31 -0.54 10.99
N GLN A 118 5.24 -1.78 11.44
CA GLN A 118 4.97 -2.12 12.85
C GLN A 118 6.11 -1.64 13.77
N ALA A 119 7.37 -1.84 13.37
CA ALA A 119 8.53 -1.35 14.12
C ALA A 119 8.51 0.18 14.27
N TYR A 120 8.17 0.92 13.20
CA TYR A 120 7.99 2.36 13.26
C TYR A 120 6.85 2.77 14.20
N MET A 121 5.68 2.14 14.08
CA MET A 121 4.53 2.47 14.92
C MET A 121 4.85 2.26 16.41
N LYS A 122 5.53 1.15 16.73
CA LYS A 122 6.03 0.89 18.09
C LYS A 122 7.00 1.97 18.56
N ALA A 123 7.98 2.36 17.73
CA ALA A 123 8.91 3.43 18.06
C ALA A 123 8.18 4.77 18.28
N LYS A 124 7.18 5.08 17.45
CA LYS A 124 6.36 6.29 17.56
C LYS A 124 5.55 6.35 18.84
N GLU A 125 4.99 5.21 19.28
CA GLU A 125 4.28 5.10 20.55
C GLU A 125 5.17 5.32 21.77
N GLN A 126 6.47 4.98 21.68
CA GLN A 126 7.42 5.19 22.78
C GLN A 126 8.03 6.58 22.81
N LYS A 127 7.78 7.44 21.81
CA LYS A 127 8.44 8.76 21.64
C LYS A 127 8.50 9.61 22.91
N ASN A 128 7.41 9.67 23.69
CA ASN A 128 7.37 10.48 24.91
C ASN A 128 8.08 9.81 26.11
N LYS A 129 8.31 8.50 26.06
CA LYS A 129 8.92 7.71 27.14
C LYS A 129 10.45 7.65 27.02
N ASP A 130 10.96 7.62 25.80
CA ASP A 130 12.40 7.52 25.51
C ASP A 130 12.97 8.79 24.85
N ASN A 131 12.23 9.90 24.90
CA ASN A 131 12.55 11.16 24.23
C ASN A 131 12.85 11.00 22.72
N GLY A 132 12.26 10.00 22.06
CA GLY A 132 12.38 9.75 20.63
C GLY A 132 13.61 8.94 20.23
N GLU A 133 14.32 8.31 21.18
CA GLU A 133 15.50 7.49 20.89
C GLU A 133 15.19 6.33 19.94
N GLN A 134 14.10 5.59 20.17
CA GLN A 134 13.71 4.49 19.27
C GLN A 134 13.33 4.97 17.87
N LEU A 135 12.72 6.16 17.74
CA LEU A 135 12.42 6.74 16.42
C LEU A 135 13.71 7.10 15.69
N LYS A 136 14.67 7.70 16.38
CA LYS A 136 15.98 8.01 15.82
C LYS A 136 16.69 6.73 15.36
N THR A 137 16.70 5.69 16.19
CA THR A 137 17.27 4.37 15.83
C THR A 137 16.54 3.73 14.66
N PHE A 138 15.20 3.84 14.61
CA PHE A 138 14.42 3.32 13.49
C PHE A 138 14.87 3.95 12.17
N PHE A 139 14.92 5.29 12.09
CA PHE A 139 15.29 5.97 10.85
C PHE A 139 16.77 5.80 10.49
N GLN A 140 17.67 5.99 11.46
CA GLN A 140 19.11 5.96 11.20
C GLN A 140 19.63 4.55 10.92
N ASP A 141 19.02 3.53 11.52
CA ASP A 141 19.50 2.15 11.42
C ASP A 141 18.50 1.23 10.73
N THR A 142 17.32 1.02 11.32
CA THR A 142 16.38 -0.03 10.87
C THR A 142 15.90 0.21 9.44
N LEU A 143 15.43 1.44 9.14
CA LEU A 143 14.95 1.83 7.83
C LEU A 143 16.10 1.85 6.81
N THR A 144 17.22 2.49 7.16
CA THR A 144 18.41 2.57 6.30
C THR A 144 18.93 1.20 5.89
N LYS A 145 19.15 0.29 6.84
CA LYS A 145 19.59 -1.09 6.55
C LYS A 145 18.59 -1.83 5.68
N SER A 146 17.30 -1.65 5.93
CA SER A 146 16.24 -2.32 5.17
C SER A 146 16.17 -1.82 3.72
N PHE A 147 16.23 -0.50 3.51
CA PHE A 147 16.30 0.07 2.15
C PHE A 147 17.56 -0.37 1.42
N GLN A 148 18.71 -0.43 2.09
CA GLN A 148 19.93 -0.97 1.49
C GLN A 148 19.79 -2.46 1.13
N ALA A 149 19.13 -3.27 1.97
CA ALA A 149 18.88 -4.67 1.70
C ALA A 149 17.94 -4.87 0.48
N PHE A 150 16.83 -4.13 0.44
CA PHE A 150 15.95 -4.11 -0.73
C PHE A 150 16.70 -3.62 -1.98
N ASN A 151 17.54 -2.60 -1.88
CA ASN A 151 18.32 -2.09 -3.01
C ASN A 151 19.25 -3.14 -3.57
N LYS A 152 20.00 -3.82 -2.70
CA LYS A 152 20.85 -4.93 -3.10
C LYS A 152 20.06 -6.07 -3.75
N GLN A 153 18.82 -6.30 -3.33
CA GLN A 153 17.95 -7.30 -3.98
C GLN A 153 17.46 -6.82 -5.36
N ALA A 154 17.03 -5.57 -5.48
CA ALA A 154 16.60 -4.97 -6.74
C ALA A 154 17.73 -4.97 -7.79
N GLU A 155 18.97 -4.69 -7.37
CA GLU A 155 20.15 -4.72 -8.23
C GLU A 155 20.49 -6.12 -8.78
N LYS A 156 20.07 -7.19 -8.08
CA LYS A 156 20.22 -8.56 -8.59
C LYS A 156 19.22 -8.89 -9.71
N ASN A 157 18.12 -8.16 -9.80
CA ASN A 157 17.16 -8.32 -10.87
C ASN A 157 17.71 -7.64 -12.15
N THR A 158 18.59 -8.34 -12.86
CA THR A 158 19.24 -7.85 -14.10
C THR A 158 18.28 -7.66 -15.27
N SER A 159 17.06 -8.20 -15.15
CA SER A 159 15.97 -8.01 -16.11
C SER A 159 15.06 -6.86 -15.73
N ASN A 160 15.32 -6.16 -14.62
CA ASN A 160 14.43 -5.10 -14.17
C ASN A 160 14.36 -4.00 -15.23
N ARG A 161 13.14 -3.60 -15.56
CA ARG A 161 12.87 -2.37 -16.33
C ARG A 161 12.53 -1.26 -15.34
N GLY A 162 13.31 -1.18 -14.27
CA GLY A 162 13.04 -0.32 -13.11
C GLY A 162 11.86 -0.79 -12.23
N TYR A 163 11.71 -2.10 -12.05
CA TYR A 163 10.74 -2.73 -11.13
C TYR A 163 11.44 -3.69 -10.18
N PHE A 164 10.92 -3.91 -8.97
CA PHE A 164 11.62 -4.70 -7.95
C PHE A 164 11.81 -6.16 -8.38
N ILE A 165 10.73 -6.83 -8.83
CA ILE A 165 10.73 -8.21 -9.34
C ILE A 165 10.19 -8.23 -10.76
N GLY A 166 10.82 -9.04 -11.63
CA GLY A 166 10.39 -9.19 -13.02
C GLY A 166 10.58 -7.91 -13.85
N LYS A 167 9.67 -7.71 -14.83
CA LYS A 167 9.78 -6.68 -15.89
C LYS A 167 8.64 -5.66 -15.91
N LYS A 168 7.70 -5.76 -14.97
CA LYS A 168 6.42 -5.02 -14.97
C LYS A 168 6.12 -4.52 -13.56
N LEU A 169 5.24 -3.53 -13.48
CA LEU A 169 4.71 -3.01 -12.22
C LEU A 169 4.08 -4.14 -11.40
N SER A 170 4.50 -4.25 -10.14
CA SER A 170 4.02 -5.24 -9.19
C SER A 170 3.36 -4.59 -7.97
N LEU A 171 2.69 -5.42 -7.17
CA LEU A 171 2.14 -5.02 -5.88
C LEU A 171 3.21 -4.41 -4.97
N PHE A 172 4.40 -5.01 -4.91
CA PHE A 172 5.47 -4.54 -4.05
C PHE A 172 5.95 -3.13 -4.45
N ASP A 173 6.06 -2.83 -5.75
CA ASP A 173 6.50 -1.50 -6.19
C ASP A 173 5.54 -0.41 -5.68
N ILE A 174 4.22 -0.67 -5.75
CA ILE A 174 3.18 0.25 -5.24
C ILE A 174 3.25 0.34 -3.71
N GLN A 175 3.43 -0.79 -3.01
CA GLN A 175 3.57 -0.80 -1.56
C GLN A 175 4.82 -0.05 -1.10
N LEU A 176 5.94 -0.19 -1.80
CA LEU A 176 7.20 0.48 -1.51
C LEU A 176 7.08 2.00 -1.65
N MET A 177 6.43 2.48 -2.73
CA MET A 177 6.17 3.91 -2.92
C MET A 177 5.25 4.46 -1.81
N GLU A 178 4.16 3.75 -1.48
CA GLU A 178 3.28 4.17 -0.38
C GLU A 178 4.03 4.21 0.95
N PHE A 179 4.85 3.18 1.21
CA PHE A 179 5.65 3.07 2.41
C PHE A 179 6.66 4.21 2.55
N ALA A 180 7.32 4.63 1.47
CA ALA A 180 8.20 5.80 1.50
C ALA A 180 7.44 7.09 1.87
N HIS A 181 6.20 7.24 1.40
CA HIS A 181 5.32 8.37 1.70
C HIS A 181 4.57 8.29 3.04
N PHE A 182 4.69 7.18 3.77
CA PHE A 182 3.92 6.94 4.99
C PHE A 182 4.46 7.72 6.21
N PHE A 183 5.77 7.95 6.27
CA PHE A 183 6.43 8.49 7.46
C PHE A 183 6.24 10.00 7.63
N ASP A 184 6.15 10.45 8.89
CA ASP A 184 6.09 11.89 9.20
C ASP A 184 7.43 12.60 8.92
N ASP A 185 8.56 11.91 9.12
CA ASP A 185 9.91 12.45 8.90
C ASP A 185 10.43 12.08 7.51
N GLN A 186 9.95 12.83 6.51
CA GLN A 186 10.35 12.63 5.12
C GLN A 186 11.83 12.94 4.86
N GLU A 187 12.46 13.82 5.65
CA GLU A 187 13.90 14.10 5.50
C GLU A 187 14.73 12.86 5.83
N SER A 188 14.41 12.17 6.93
CA SER A 188 15.09 10.91 7.28
C SER A 188 14.85 9.79 6.26
N VAL A 189 13.64 9.72 5.68
CA VAL A 189 13.36 8.77 4.59
C VAL A 189 14.26 9.04 3.38
N GLN A 190 14.40 10.31 2.97
CA GLN A 190 15.26 10.68 1.84
C GLN A 190 16.73 10.35 2.10
N LYS A 191 17.23 10.58 3.32
CA LYS A 191 18.59 10.17 3.74
C LYS A 191 18.78 8.66 3.65
N ALA A 192 17.81 7.87 4.11
CA ALA A 192 17.86 6.41 4.02
C ALA A 192 17.84 5.90 2.56
N LEU A 193 17.15 6.61 1.66
CA LEU A 193 17.09 6.31 0.22
C LEU A 193 18.29 6.84 -0.58
N GLU A 194 19.08 7.77 -0.05
CA GLU A 194 20.20 8.39 -0.74
C GLU A 194 21.16 7.36 -1.40
N PRO A 195 21.64 6.31 -0.69
CA PRO A 195 22.52 5.30 -1.29
C PRO A 195 21.77 4.29 -2.19
N CYS A 196 20.44 4.29 -2.20
CA CYS A 196 19.60 3.25 -2.80
C CYS A 196 19.12 3.63 -4.21
N LYS A 197 20.02 3.59 -5.20
CA LYS A 197 19.72 4.02 -6.58
C LYS A 197 18.57 3.23 -7.22
N ALA A 198 18.59 1.90 -7.11
CA ALA A 198 17.57 1.05 -7.71
C ALA A 198 16.19 1.25 -7.07
N LEU A 199 16.12 1.41 -5.74
CA LEU A 199 14.85 1.72 -5.06
C LEU A 199 14.27 3.05 -5.49
N LYS A 200 15.11 4.10 -5.58
CA LYS A 200 14.65 5.41 -6.05
C LYS A 200 14.09 5.34 -7.46
N GLU A 201 14.74 4.60 -8.35
CA GLU A 201 14.23 4.38 -9.71
C GLU A 201 12.86 3.67 -9.70
N ILE A 202 12.72 2.61 -8.91
CA ILE A 202 11.44 1.88 -8.75
C ILE A 202 10.33 2.82 -8.26
N ILE A 203 10.58 3.56 -7.17
CA ILE A 203 9.62 4.52 -6.60
C ILE A 203 9.23 5.57 -7.66
N ASN A 204 10.21 6.16 -8.34
CA ASN A 204 9.98 7.15 -9.39
C ASN A 204 9.15 6.58 -10.55
N ASN A 205 9.35 5.32 -10.92
CA ASN A 205 8.56 4.68 -11.98
C ASN A 205 7.09 4.51 -11.59
N VAL A 206 6.81 4.18 -10.33
CA VAL A 206 5.44 4.12 -9.81
C VAL A 206 4.81 5.51 -9.78
N GLU A 207 5.52 6.51 -9.27
CA GLU A 207 5.04 7.90 -9.20
C GLU A 207 4.77 8.51 -10.57
N ASN A 208 5.51 8.11 -11.60
CA ASN A 208 5.32 8.57 -12.97
C ASN A 208 4.34 7.73 -13.79
N ASN A 209 3.75 6.67 -13.22
CA ASN A 209 2.61 6.00 -13.84
C ASN A 209 1.47 7.02 -13.97
N LYS A 210 1.01 7.27 -15.20
CA LYS A 210 0.03 8.31 -15.53
C LYS A 210 -1.21 8.30 -14.62
N ASN A 211 -1.77 7.13 -14.35
CA ASN A 211 -3.00 7.02 -13.57
C ASN A 211 -2.75 7.15 -12.06
N ILE A 212 -1.62 6.63 -11.58
CA ILE A 212 -1.20 6.78 -10.18
C ILE A 212 -0.88 8.25 -9.88
N LYS A 213 -0.11 8.91 -10.76
CA LYS A 213 0.23 10.32 -10.65
C LYS A 213 -1.03 11.19 -10.56
N LYS A 214 -1.95 11.00 -11.51
CA LYS A 214 -3.24 11.68 -11.52
C LYS A 214 -4.01 11.46 -10.21
N TRP A 215 -4.05 10.22 -9.71
CA TRP A 215 -4.69 9.93 -8.44
C TRP A 215 -4.03 10.65 -7.26
N ILE A 216 -2.71 10.68 -7.16
CA ILE A 216 -2.00 11.36 -6.07
C ILE A 216 -2.27 12.88 -6.07
N GLU A 217 -2.37 13.47 -7.26
CA GLU A 217 -2.68 14.89 -7.47
C GLU A 217 -4.13 15.20 -7.05
N GLU A 218 -5.09 14.38 -7.48
CA GLU A 218 -6.53 14.64 -7.36
C GLU A 218 -7.20 14.05 -6.10
N ARG A 219 -6.59 13.04 -5.45
CA ARG A 219 -7.21 12.36 -4.30
C ARG A 219 -7.54 13.35 -3.16
N PRO A 220 -8.60 13.09 -2.38
CA PRO A 220 -8.96 13.92 -1.24
C PRO A 220 -7.78 14.17 -0.31
N LYS A 221 -7.59 15.42 0.11
CA LYS A 221 -6.55 15.78 1.09
C LYS A 221 -7.05 15.41 2.49
N THR A 222 -6.52 14.32 3.02
CA THR A 222 -6.86 13.81 4.36
C THR A 222 -5.62 13.87 5.26
N ARG A 223 -5.84 14.02 6.58
CA ARG A 223 -4.74 14.08 7.58
C ARG A 223 -3.85 12.84 7.54
N VAL A 224 -4.46 11.67 7.31
CA VAL A 224 -3.80 10.38 7.15
C VAL A 224 -4.16 9.82 5.79
#